data_AF-A0A4U0R3X1-F1
#
_entry.id   AF-A0A4U0R3X1-F1
#
_cell.length_a   1.000
_cell.length_b   1.000
_cell.length_c   1.000
_cell.angle_alpha   90.00
_cell.angle_beta   90.00
_cell.angle_gamma   90.00
#
_symmetry.space_group_name_H-M   'P 1'
#
loop_
_entity.id
_entity.type
_entity.pdbx_description
1 polymer ?
#
loop_
_entity_poly.entity_id
_entity_poly.type
_entity_poly.pdbx_seq_one_letter_code
_entity_poly.pdbx_strand_id
1 'polypeptide(L)'
;MTQLHATTVALNGVGLVILGPSGSGKSGLALELMAVGALLVADDRTDLRLQDGRLIAQAPPALLGRIEARGVGILWARPSPPVPVGLACDLGRPEEDRLPQLRHQEWLGVRVSLVLGPYRPHLCAALRQLMLGRRLA
;
A
#
# COMPACT_ATOMS: atom_id res chain seq x y z
N MET A 1 12.90 12.44 -5.35
CA MET A 1 12.20 11.19 -5.72
C MET A 1 12.91 10.05 -5.02
N THR A 2 12.19 9.05 -4.53
CA THR A 2 12.76 7.83 -3.96
C THR A 2 11.95 6.64 -4.43
N GLN A 3 12.56 5.46 -4.53
CA GLN A 3 11.86 4.23 -4.93
C GLN A 3 11.84 3.25 -3.77
N LEU A 4 10.66 2.70 -3.48
CA LEU A 4 10.45 1.72 -2.43
C LEU A 4 10.29 0.32 -3.04
N HIS A 5 10.76 -0.71 -2.33
CA HIS A 5 10.32 -2.09 -2.58
C HIS A 5 8.99 -2.31 -1.85
N ALA A 6 7.90 -2.03 -2.55
CA ALA A 6 6.55 -1.97 -2.01
C ALA A 6 5.51 -2.17 -3.10
N THR A 7 4.37 -2.73 -2.72
CA THR A 7 3.16 -2.78 -3.54
C THR A 7 2.24 -1.66 -3.09
N THR A 8 1.63 -0.92 -4.02
CA THR A 8 0.76 0.21 -3.70
C THR A 8 -0.57 0.10 -4.42
N VAL A 9 -1.66 0.35 -3.70
CA VAL A 9 -3.02 0.42 -4.25
C VAL A 9 -3.67 1.75 -3.92
N ALA A 10 -4.68 2.13 -4.68
CA ALA A 10 -5.47 3.35 -4.49
C ALA A 10 -6.94 3.03 -4.29
N LEU A 11 -7.58 3.68 -3.33
CA LEU A 11 -9.03 3.65 -3.14
C LEU A 11 -9.52 5.06 -2.86
N ASN A 12 -10.52 5.54 -3.59
CA ASN A 12 -11.11 6.87 -3.43
C ASN A 12 -10.07 8.02 -3.38
N GLY A 13 -9.03 7.93 -4.21
CA GLY A 13 -7.97 8.93 -4.29
C GLY A 13 -6.93 8.88 -3.17
N VAL A 14 -6.96 7.87 -2.30
CA VAL A 14 -5.98 7.64 -1.24
C VAL A 14 -5.10 6.45 -1.59
N GLY A 15 -3.79 6.64 -1.57
CA GLY A 15 -2.79 5.59 -1.76
C GLY A 15 -2.47 4.86 -0.45
N LEU A 16 -2.43 3.53 -0.50
CA LEU A 16 -1.91 2.65 0.53
C LEU A 16 -0.63 1.98 0.03
N VAL A 17 0.49 2.26 0.70
CA VAL A 17 1.78 1.61 0.45
C VAL A 17 1.90 0.38 1.35
N ILE A 18 2.12 -0.79 0.76
CA ILE A 18 2.25 -2.08 1.43
C ILE A 18 3.72 -2.50 1.41
N LEU A 19 4.33 -2.52 2.58
CA LEU A 19 5.72 -2.85 2.85
C LEU A 19 5.83 -4.28 3.41
N GLY A 20 7.05 -4.78 3.41
CA GLY A 20 7.42 -6.03 4.06
C GLY A 20 8.42 -6.85 3.25
N PRO A 21 9.00 -7.90 3.84
CA PRO A 21 9.93 -8.82 3.19
C PRO A 21 9.37 -9.44 1.91
N SER A 22 10.25 -10.02 1.09
CA SER A 22 9.80 -10.88 -0.01
C SER A 22 9.00 -12.06 0.55
N GLY A 23 7.89 -12.41 -0.13
CA GLY A 23 7.01 -13.49 0.32
C GLY A 23 6.05 -13.14 1.47
N SER A 24 6.06 -11.90 2.01
CA SER A 24 5.16 -11.51 3.11
C SER A 24 3.68 -11.34 2.72
N GLY A 25 3.35 -11.50 1.43
CA GLY A 25 1.97 -11.37 0.94
C GLY A 25 1.57 -9.98 0.43
N LYS A 26 2.51 -9.06 0.15
CA LYS A 26 2.22 -7.70 -0.35
C LYS A 26 1.30 -7.69 -1.57
N SER A 27 1.67 -8.42 -2.63
CA SER A 27 0.89 -8.52 -3.87
C SER A 27 -0.45 -9.25 -3.65
N GLY A 28 -0.48 -10.25 -2.75
CA GLY A 28 -1.72 -10.93 -2.36
C GLY A 28 -2.71 -9.97 -1.69
N LEU A 29 -2.24 -9.14 -0.75
CA LEU A 29 -3.07 -8.13 -0.09
C LEU A 29 -3.58 -7.07 -1.07
N ALA A 30 -2.74 -6.67 -2.02
CA ALA A 30 -3.14 -5.76 -3.08
C ALA A 30 -4.25 -6.36 -3.97
N LEU A 31 -4.13 -7.64 -4.35
CA LEU A 31 -5.17 -8.35 -5.10
C LEU A 31 -6.49 -8.44 -4.32
N GLU A 32 -6.44 -8.73 -3.01
CA GLU A 32 -7.65 -8.73 -2.17
C GLU A 32 -8.31 -7.36 -2.12
N LEU A 33 -7.53 -6.28 -1.95
CA LEU A 33 -8.05 -4.91 -1.97
C LEU A 33 -8.62 -4.52 -3.34
N MET A 34 -7.99 -4.98 -4.43
CA MET A 34 -8.49 -4.77 -5.79
C MET A 34 -9.83 -5.48 -6.01
N ALA A 35 -10.00 -6.69 -5.48
CA ALA A 35 -11.26 -7.42 -5.55
C ALA A 35 -12.42 -6.68 -4.87
N VAL A 36 -12.13 -5.77 -3.93
CA VAL A 36 -13.11 -4.95 -3.21
C VAL A 36 -13.07 -3.46 -3.59
N GLY A 37 -12.53 -3.16 -4.77
CA GLY A 37 -12.68 -1.87 -5.46
C GLY A 37 -11.44 -0.97 -5.50
N ALA A 38 -10.29 -1.39 -4.95
CA ALA A 38 -9.06 -0.63 -5.10
C ALA A 38 -8.47 -0.79 -6.52
N LEU A 39 -7.64 0.17 -6.94
CA LEU A 39 -6.88 0.13 -8.18
C LEU A 39 -5.41 -0.08 -7.89
N LEU A 40 -4.72 -0.84 -8.75
CA LEU A 40 -3.28 -1.03 -8.64
C LEU A 40 -2.54 0.27 -8.99
N VAL A 41 -1.72 0.79 -8.08
CA VAL A 41 -0.79 1.88 -8.39
C VAL A 41 0.53 1.31 -8.89
N ALA A 42 1.09 0.34 -8.16
CA ALA A 42 2.36 -0.33 -8.49
C ALA A 42 2.49 -1.66 -7.75
N ASP A 43 3.25 -2.60 -8.30
CA ASP A 43 3.68 -3.83 -7.62
C ASP A 43 5.21 -3.95 -7.68
N ASP A 44 5.81 -4.64 -6.70
CA ASP A 44 7.26 -4.78 -6.45
C ASP A 44 8.04 -3.48 -6.18
N ARG A 45 7.91 -2.46 -7.04
CA ARG A 45 8.53 -1.14 -6.87
C ARG A 45 7.51 -0.03 -6.98
N THR A 46 7.53 0.88 -6.01
CA THR A 46 6.72 2.11 -6.02
C THR A 46 7.64 3.32 -6.04
N ASP A 47 7.45 4.20 -7.01
CA ASP A 47 8.13 5.49 -7.06
C ASP A 47 7.36 6.52 -6.22
N LEU A 48 8.08 7.19 -5.32
CA LEU A 48 7.59 8.28 -4.50
C LEU A 48 8.22 9.60 -4.89
N ARG A 49 7.40 10.64 -5.01
CA ARG A 49 7.85 12.02 -5.24
C ARG A 49 7.04 13.01 -4.41
N LEU A 50 7.66 14.13 -4.07
CA LEU A 50 6.95 15.26 -3.48
C LEU A 50 6.32 16.08 -4.61
N GLN A 51 5.05 16.42 -4.47
CA GLN A 51 4.35 17.36 -5.34
C GLN A 51 3.37 18.16 -4.48
N ASP A 52 3.46 19.49 -4.53
CA ASP A 52 2.56 20.41 -3.80
C ASP A 52 2.44 20.06 -2.30
N GLY A 53 3.57 19.71 -1.68
CA GLY A 53 3.65 19.31 -0.27
C GLY A 53 3.06 17.92 0.06
N ARG A 54 2.62 17.16 -0.95
CA ARG A 54 2.07 15.80 -0.78
C ARG A 54 3.04 14.76 -1.31
N LEU A 55 3.08 13.61 -0.63
CA LEU A 55 3.80 12.44 -1.09
C LEU A 55 2.95 11.71 -2.14
N ILE A 56 3.40 11.67 -3.38
CA ILE A 56 2.70 11.02 -4.50
C ILE A 56 3.37 9.70 -4.82
N ALA A 57 2.57 8.63 -4.92
CA ALA A 57 2.98 7.31 -5.38
C ALA A 57 2.57 7.05 -6.82
N GLN A 58 3.43 6.38 -7.58
CA GLN A 58 3.17 5.91 -8.93
C GLN A 58 4.01 4.65 -9.24
N ALA A 59 3.61 3.88 -10.26
CA ALA A 59 4.45 2.82 -10.80
C ALA A 59 5.64 3.39 -11.58
N PRO A 60 6.82 2.75 -11.50
CA PRO A 60 7.85 2.89 -12.51
C PRO A 60 7.30 2.47 -13.88
N PRO A 61 7.68 3.15 -14.99
CA PRO A 61 7.14 2.84 -16.32
C PRO A 61 7.24 1.36 -16.74
N ALA A 62 8.32 0.68 -16.34
CA ALA A 62 8.55 -0.72 -16.67
C ALA A 62 7.60 -1.70 -15.94
N LEU A 63 6.97 -1.29 -14.83
CA LEU A 63 6.08 -2.13 -14.01
C LEU A 63 4.62 -1.70 -14.07
N LEU A 64 4.30 -0.68 -14.88
CA LEU A 64 2.96 -0.11 -14.97
C LEU A 64 1.92 -1.18 -15.34
N GLY A 65 0.89 -1.33 -14.49
CA GLY A 65 -0.24 -2.24 -14.72
C GLY A 65 0.12 -3.73 -14.63
N ARG A 66 1.25 -4.07 -14.00
CA ARG A 66 1.70 -5.46 -13.80
C ARG A 66 1.67 -5.80 -12.32
N ILE A 67 1.10 -6.96 -11.99
CA ILE A 67 1.09 -7.52 -10.62
C ILE A 67 1.37 -9.02 -10.68
N GLU A 68 2.24 -9.52 -9.81
CA GLU A 68 2.50 -10.95 -9.69
C GLU A 68 1.44 -11.63 -8.82
N ALA A 69 0.70 -12.57 -9.40
CA ALA A 69 -0.14 -13.51 -8.68
C ALA A 69 0.60 -14.85 -8.56
N ARG A 70 1.19 -15.13 -7.40
CA ARG A 70 1.97 -16.36 -7.17
C ARG A 70 1.14 -17.60 -7.47
N GLY A 71 1.68 -18.50 -8.30
CA GLY A 71 1.00 -19.70 -8.77
C GLY A 71 0.10 -19.50 -9.99
N VAL A 72 -0.09 -18.25 -10.43
CA VAL A 72 -0.85 -17.90 -11.64
C VAL A 72 0.06 -17.25 -12.70
N GLY A 73 0.88 -16.28 -12.29
CA GLY A 73 1.80 -15.54 -13.18
C GLY A 73 1.65 -14.03 -13.04
N ILE A 74 2.22 -13.28 -13.99
CA ILE A 74 2.10 -11.82 -14.06
C ILE A 74 0.77 -11.48 -14.73
N LEU A 75 -0.08 -10.73 -14.03
CA LEU A 75 -1.38 -10.30 -14.51
C LEU A 75 -1.34 -8.84 -14.96
N TRP A 76 -2.15 -8.52 -15.97
CA TRP A 76 -2.44 -7.14 -16.31
C TRP A 76 -3.56 -6.61 -15.40
N ALA A 77 -3.34 -5.43 -14.84
CA ALA A 77 -4.33 -4.68 -14.09
C ALA A 77 -4.43 -3.27 -14.65
N ARG A 78 -5.66 -2.74 -14.73
CA ARG A 78 -5.87 -1.34 -15.09
C ARG A 78 -5.11 -0.46 -14.08
N PRO A 79 -4.12 0.34 -14.50
CA PRO A 79 -3.33 1.14 -13.58
C PRO A 79 -4.14 2.31 -13.05
N SER A 80 -3.93 2.62 -11.77
CA SER A 80 -4.32 3.88 -11.15
C SER A 80 -3.45 5.02 -11.71
N PRO A 81 -3.98 6.25 -11.83
CA PRO A 81 -3.14 7.43 -11.94
C PRO A 81 -2.27 7.60 -10.67
N PRO A 82 -1.21 8.44 -10.73
CA PRO A 82 -0.45 8.83 -9.54
C PRO A 82 -1.38 9.34 -8.43
N VAL A 83 -1.13 8.90 -7.20
CA VAL A 83 -2.06 9.10 -6.07
C VAL A 83 -1.32 9.65 -4.84
N PRO A 84 -1.92 10.57 -4.06
CA PRO A 84 -1.34 10.94 -2.77
C PRO A 84 -1.38 9.76 -1.80
N VAL A 85 -0.26 9.51 -1.13
CA VAL A 85 -0.13 8.48 -0.11
C VAL A 85 -0.74 8.98 1.20
N GLY A 86 -1.75 8.26 1.71
CA GLY A 86 -2.37 8.55 3.00
C GLY A 86 -2.11 7.48 4.06
N LEU A 87 -1.79 6.26 3.64
CA LEU A 87 -1.62 5.12 4.54
C LEU A 87 -0.42 4.27 4.11
N ALA A 88 0.24 3.68 5.10
CA ALA A 88 1.23 2.63 4.92
C ALA A 88 0.86 1.43 5.80
N CYS A 89 1.16 0.22 5.32
CA CYS A 89 1.08 -1.00 6.10
C CYS A 89 2.40 -1.76 5.97
N ASP A 90 2.97 -2.23 7.07
CA ASP A 90 4.19 -3.05 7.05
C ASP A 90 3.91 -4.47 7.56
N LEU A 91 3.93 -5.41 6.60
CA LEU A 91 3.69 -6.84 6.85
C LEU A 91 4.89 -7.55 7.48
N GLY A 92 6.05 -6.91 7.53
CA GLY A 92 7.28 -7.47 8.12
C GLY A 92 7.40 -7.23 9.62
N ARG A 93 6.56 -6.36 10.19
CA ARG A 93 6.65 -5.93 11.58
C ARG A 93 5.41 -6.38 12.35
N PRO A 94 5.56 -7.16 13.43
CA PRO A 94 4.42 -7.63 14.20
C PRO A 94 3.74 -6.48 14.96
N GLU A 95 2.46 -6.71 15.25
CA GLU A 95 1.65 -5.90 16.17
C GLU A 95 0.74 -6.83 16.96
N GLU A 96 0.86 -6.77 18.28
CA GLU A 96 0.19 -7.65 19.23
C GLU A 96 -0.81 -6.88 20.09
N ASP A 97 -0.66 -5.55 20.17
CA ASP A 97 -1.60 -4.72 20.91
C ASP A 97 -2.99 -4.81 20.28
N ARG A 98 -4.00 -5.07 21.11
CA ARG A 98 -5.41 -5.02 20.68
C ARG A 98 -5.78 -3.62 20.17
N LEU A 99 -5.20 -2.58 20.79
CA LEU A 99 -5.35 -1.18 20.42
C LEU A 99 -3.95 -0.57 20.24
N PRO A 100 -3.33 -0.72 19.05
CA PRO A 100 -1.96 -0.27 18.81
C PRO A 100 -1.79 1.23 18.98
N GLN A 101 -0.61 1.74 19.33
CA GLN A 101 -0.41 3.19 19.29
C GLN A 101 -0.46 3.72 17.84
N LEU A 102 -0.85 5.00 17.68
CA LEU A 102 -0.76 5.68 16.39
C LEU A 102 0.72 5.86 16.01
N ARG A 103 1.05 5.45 14.78
CA ARG A 103 2.42 5.50 14.27
C ARG A 103 2.42 6.12 12.88
N HIS A 104 3.58 6.63 12.52
CA HIS A 104 3.81 7.20 11.21
C HIS A 104 5.11 6.68 10.61
N GLN A 105 5.12 6.51 9.30
CA GLN A 105 6.31 6.35 8.49
C GLN A 105 6.60 7.69 7.80
N GLU A 106 7.85 8.10 7.78
CA GLU A 106 8.25 9.32 7.08
C GLU A 106 8.99 8.98 5.78
N TRP A 107 8.60 9.65 4.70
CA TRP A 107 9.32 9.64 3.43
C TRP A 107 9.35 11.04 2.85
N LEU A 108 10.52 11.48 2.38
CA LEU A 108 10.70 12.80 1.78
C LEU A 108 10.16 13.96 2.66
N GLY A 109 10.27 13.84 3.98
CA GLY A 109 9.78 14.82 4.96
C GLY A 109 8.26 14.81 5.20
N VAL A 110 7.51 13.87 4.61
CA VAL A 110 6.05 13.74 4.78
C VAL A 110 5.75 12.54 5.67
N ARG A 111 4.98 12.76 6.74
CA ARG A 111 4.51 11.71 7.66
C ARG A 111 3.24 11.06 7.12
N VAL A 112 3.26 9.74 6.99
CA VAL A 112 2.16 8.89 6.54
C VAL A 112 1.74 7.97 7.69
N SER A 113 0.44 7.82 7.94
CA SER A 113 -0.06 6.89 8.96
C SER A 113 0.39 5.46 8.68
N LEU A 114 0.86 4.75 9.71
CA LEU A 114 1.45 3.41 9.58
C LEU A 114 0.67 2.38 10.41
N VAL A 115 0.27 1.30 9.75
CA VAL A 115 -0.26 0.08 10.36
C VAL A 115 0.82 -0.99 10.34
N LEU A 116 1.06 -1.64 11.47
CA LEU A 116 1.96 -2.78 11.58
C LEU A 116 1.12 -4.05 11.68
N GLY A 117 1.66 -5.17 11.21
CA GLY A 117 1.11 -6.49 11.49
C GLY A 117 1.30 -7.45 10.33
N PRO A 118 1.61 -8.73 10.60
CA PRO A 118 1.69 -9.74 9.56
C PRO A 118 0.35 -9.88 8.86
N TYR A 119 0.37 -10.48 7.68
CA TYR A 119 -0.83 -10.82 6.95
C TYR A 119 -1.80 -11.65 7.81
N ARG A 120 -3.00 -11.14 8.05
CA ARG A 120 -4.09 -11.81 8.78
C ARG A 120 -5.38 -11.72 7.97
N PRO A 121 -6.31 -12.68 8.09
CA PRO A 121 -7.54 -12.70 7.27
C PRO A 121 -8.39 -11.42 7.32
N HIS A 122 -8.34 -10.66 8.42
CA HIS A 122 -9.11 -9.41 8.57
C HIS A 122 -8.36 -8.15 8.13
N LEU A 123 -7.08 -8.26 7.78
CA LEU A 123 -6.23 -7.09 7.51
C LEU A 123 -6.72 -6.30 6.29
N CYS A 124 -7.10 -6.98 5.21
CA CYS A 124 -7.66 -6.34 4.02
C CYS A 124 -8.88 -5.47 4.36
N ALA A 125 -9.85 -6.05 5.06
CA ALA A 125 -11.07 -5.33 5.46
C ALA A 125 -10.76 -4.13 6.38
N ALA A 126 -9.83 -4.29 7.33
CA ALA A 126 -9.41 -3.22 8.23
C ALA A 126 -8.71 -2.07 7.48
N LEU A 127 -7.77 -2.38 6.58
CA LEU A 127 -7.07 -1.38 5.78
C LEU A 127 -8.04 -0.65 4.84
N ARG A 128 -8.97 -1.37 4.20
CA ARG A 128 -10.03 -0.76 3.40
C ARG A 128 -10.85 0.22 4.23
N GLN A 129 -11.28 -0.16 5.43
CA GLN A 129 -12.05 0.71 6.32
C GLN A 129 -11.24 1.96 6.71
N LEU A 130 -9.93 1.81 6.96
CA LEU A 130 -9.04 2.94 7.24
C LEU A 130 -8.87 3.87 6.03
N MET A 131 -8.76 3.34 4.81
CA MET A 131 -8.70 4.16 3.59
C MET A 131 -9.99 4.94 3.34
N LEU A 132 -11.14 4.44 3.79
CA LEU A 132 -12.44 5.11 3.68
C LEU A 132 -12.71 6.11 4.81
N GLY A 133 -11.95 6.05 5.90
CA GLY A 133 -12.23 6.81 7.11
C GLY A 133 -10.97 7.21 7.85
N ARG A 134 -10.98 7.01 9.17
CA ARG A 134 -9.83 7.28 10.03
C ARG A 134 -9.86 6.38 11.25
N ARG A 135 -8.71 6.28 11.89
CA ARG A 135 -8.58 5.67 13.21
C ARG A 135 -9.13 6.62 14.28
N LEU A 136 -9.84 6.09 15.28
CA LEU A 136 -10.42 6.88 16.38
C LEU A 136 -9.57 6.87 17.65
N ALA A 137 -8.84 5.78 17.88
CA ALA A 137 -7.89 5.57 18.97
C ALA A 137 -6.78 4.62 18.52
#